data_AF-A0A830B9G0-F1
#
_entry.id   AF-A0A830B9G0-F1
#
_cell.length_a   1.000
_cell.length_b   1.000
_cell.length_c   1.000
_cell.angle_alpha   90.00
_cell.angle_beta   90.00
_cell.angle_gamma   90.00
#
_symmetry.space_group_name_H-M   'P 1'
#
loop_
_entity.id
_entity.type
_entity.pdbx_description
1 polymer ?
#
loop_
_entity_poly.entity_id
_entity_poly.type
_entity_poly.pdbx_seq_one_letter_code
_entity_poly.pdbx_strand_id
1 'polypeptide(L)'
;MATSNSSSDAKSEVENGEEFKVAVFSSSSEIKGQNSYTPYWGLALKWARADVFGGIILDPAMMVIPIDDHMVHRGHGVFDTAIILDGYLYELDAHLARFLRSASKAKIVSPFSELDLKSILIQLTIASQCKTGTLRYWLSAGPGDFTLSPMGCPSSAFYAVVIDEHFSQCREGVKVITSEIPMKSPLFATMKSVNYLPNVLAQMEAEEKGASGSIWVDGEGYVAEGPNVNVAFVTREKELVLPLFDRVLSGCTALRLLEVAPKLVGPGRLKGVRVGNLTVEEAKGADEMMYVGSTLPILPIIMWDEKPIGDGNVGELTMALSDLLWEDMVSGPETQSLGPTAHTLVVKVVNSNTVLQKGAAASPHLRGTRIAECLIGDETAAILFTARNEQVDMMKPGNTVIIRNAKIDMFKGTMRLAVDKWGRIEVTEPATFVVKEDNNLSLVEYELVTVAQ
;
A
#
# COMPACT_ATOMS: atom_id res chain seq x y z
N MET A 1 -35.16 6.67 73.01
CA MET A 1 -34.62 5.31 73.20
C MET A 1 -33.97 4.90 71.89
N ALA A 2 -32.66 4.67 71.93
CA ALA A 2 -31.82 4.27 70.81
C ALA A 2 -31.74 2.74 70.68
N THR A 3 -31.12 2.28 69.59
CA THR A 3 -30.58 0.94 69.27
C THR A 3 -31.62 -0.09 68.79
N SER A 4 -31.37 -1.04 67.87
CA SER A 4 -30.39 -1.31 66.80
C SER A 4 -30.75 -2.68 66.21
N ASN A 5 -30.65 -2.86 64.89
CA ASN A 5 -30.50 -4.11 64.08
C ASN A 5 -31.14 -5.46 64.52
N SER A 6 -31.91 -6.07 63.60
CA SER A 6 -31.51 -7.34 62.93
C SER A 6 -32.48 -7.72 61.80
N SER A 7 -31.91 -8.38 60.80
CA SER A 7 -32.38 -8.70 59.45
C SER A 7 -33.08 -10.07 59.31
N SER A 8 -33.49 -10.37 58.07
CA SER A 8 -33.93 -11.65 57.45
C SER A 8 -35.45 -11.73 57.27
N ASP A 9 -36.05 -11.99 56.11
CA ASP A 9 -35.60 -12.44 54.80
C ASP A 9 -36.52 -11.80 53.75
N ALA A 10 -35.97 -11.24 52.68
CA ALA A 10 -36.73 -10.91 51.48
C ALA A 10 -36.06 -11.60 50.30
N LYS A 11 -36.69 -12.71 49.88
CA LYS A 11 -36.43 -13.42 48.63
C LYS A 11 -36.36 -12.40 47.48
N SER A 12 -35.22 -12.32 46.80
CA SER A 12 -35.14 -11.70 45.49
C SER A 12 -35.79 -12.64 44.48
N GLU A 13 -37.00 -12.30 44.05
CA GLU A 13 -37.61 -12.88 42.86
C GLU A 13 -36.72 -12.54 41.67
N VAL A 14 -36.12 -13.57 41.07
CA VAL A 14 -35.48 -13.49 39.76
C VAL A 14 -36.62 -13.42 38.76
N GLU A 15 -36.85 -12.23 38.20
CA GLU A 15 -37.78 -12.02 37.11
C GLU A 15 -37.45 -12.96 35.94
N ASN A 16 -38.51 -13.54 35.35
CA ASN A 16 -38.47 -14.47 34.22
C ASN A 16 -37.56 -13.95 33.09
N GLY A 17 -36.38 -14.54 32.96
CA GLY A 17 -35.54 -14.34 31.79
C GLY A 17 -36.20 -14.99 30.58
N GLU A 18 -36.46 -14.21 29.53
CA GLU A 18 -36.72 -14.77 28.21
C GLU A 18 -35.60 -15.76 27.87
N GLU A 19 -35.97 -16.98 27.51
CA GLU A 19 -35.02 -18.04 27.14
C GLU A 19 -34.25 -17.56 25.90
N PHE A 20 -33.04 -17.02 26.10
CA PHE A 20 -32.18 -16.53 25.02
C PHE A 20 -31.83 -17.70 24.09
N LYS A 21 -32.51 -17.75 22.93
CA LYS A 21 -32.27 -18.77 21.90
C LYS A 21 -31.33 -18.21 20.85
N VAL A 22 -30.19 -18.87 20.67
CA VAL A 22 -29.28 -18.60 19.57
C VAL A 22 -29.88 -19.15 18.28
N ALA A 23 -30.09 -18.29 17.29
CA ALA A 23 -30.55 -18.71 15.98
C ALA A 23 -29.49 -19.59 15.29
N VAL A 24 -29.93 -20.71 14.71
CA VAL A 24 -29.09 -21.59 13.90
C VAL A 24 -29.47 -21.40 12.45
N PHE A 25 -28.51 -20.95 11.65
CA PHE A 25 -28.67 -20.77 10.21
C PHE A 25 -27.95 -21.88 9.46
N SER A 26 -28.62 -22.51 8.50
CA SER A 26 -28.06 -23.62 7.72
C SER A 26 -27.56 -23.21 6.33
N SER A 27 -27.91 -21.99 5.88
CA SER A 27 -27.53 -21.45 4.58
C SER A 27 -27.34 -19.93 4.57
N SER A 28 -26.50 -19.42 3.66
CA SER A 28 -26.30 -17.97 3.49
C SER A 28 -27.56 -17.25 2.98
N SER A 29 -28.48 -17.95 2.32
CA SER A 29 -29.79 -17.43 1.91
C SER A 29 -30.70 -17.09 3.09
N GLU A 30 -30.60 -17.81 4.21
CA GLU A 30 -31.37 -17.50 5.43
C GLU A 30 -30.91 -16.19 6.09
N ILE A 31 -29.62 -15.85 5.92
CA ILE A 31 -29.01 -14.64 6.46
C ILE A 31 -29.34 -13.42 5.58
N LYS A 32 -29.32 -13.59 4.24
CA LYS A 32 -29.61 -12.50 3.27
C LYS A 32 -31.00 -11.86 3.47
N GLY A 33 -31.98 -12.63 3.96
CA GLY A 33 -33.32 -12.12 4.25
C GLY A 33 -33.46 -11.34 5.56
N GLN A 34 -32.47 -11.42 6.46
CA GLN A 34 -32.50 -10.81 7.79
C GLN A 34 -31.44 -9.72 7.99
N ASN A 35 -30.45 -9.63 7.11
CA ASN A 35 -29.32 -8.74 7.30
C ASN A 35 -29.68 -7.28 7.00
N SER A 36 -29.90 -6.52 8.07
CA SER A 36 -29.74 -5.06 8.09
C SER A 36 -28.28 -4.66 8.36
N TYR A 37 -27.31 -5.53 8.04
CA TYR A 37 -25.88 -5.28 8.27
C TYR A 37 -25.46 -4.02 7.50
N THR A 38 -25.44 -2.93 8.24
CA THR A 38 -24.88 -1.66 7.82
C THR A 38 -23.47 -1.68 8.38
N PRO A 39 -22.41 -1.70 7.54
CA PRO A 39 -21.06 -1.59 8.05
C PRO A 39 -20.98 -0.35 8.96
N TYR A 40 -20.46 -0.52 10.17
CA TYR A 40 -20.38 0.53 11.19
C TYR A 40 -19.59 1.77 10.72
N TRP A 41 -18.78 1.58 9.67
CA TRP A 41 -18.08 2.62 8.95
C TRP A 41 -18.79 2.84 7.61
N GLY A 42 -19.38 4.02 7.41
CA GLY A 42 -20.01 4.43 6.13
C GLY A 42 -19.02 4.61 4.97
N LEU A 43 -17.92 3.86 4.98
CA LEU A 43 -16.85 3.87 4.01
C LEU A 43 -17.13 2.80 2.96
N ALA A 44 -16.86 3.13 1.69
CA ALA A 44 -16.93 2.19 0.58
C ALA A 44 -15.79 1.15 0.70
N LEU A 45 -15.93 0.22 1.66
CA LEU A 45 -15.08 -0.95 1.77
C LEU A 45 -15.27 -1.77 0.50
N LYS A 46 -14.17 -1.97 -0.23
CA LYS A 46 -14.13 -2.81 -1.43
C LYS A 46 -13.02 -3.82 -1.22
N TRP A 47 -13.37 -5.10 -1.29
CA TRP A 47 -12.54 -6.21 -0.83
C TRP A 47 -12.13 -7.08 -2.00
N ALA A 48 -10.96 -7.69 -1.93
CA ALA A 48 -10.61 -8.81 -2.79
C ALA A 48 -10.19 -9.98 -1.91
N ARG A 49 -10.87 -11.11 -2.07
CA ARG A 49 -10.33 -12.42 -1.68
C ARG A 49 -10.09 -13.20 -2.95
N ALA A 50 -8.84 -13.16 -3.39
CA ALA A 50 -8.46 -13.68 -4.68
C ALA A 50 -8.41 -15.22 -4.71
N ASP A 51 -8.29 -15.91 -3.57
CA ASP A 51 -8.13 -17.37 -3.49
C ASP A 51 -9.46 -18.16 -3.55
N VAL A 52 -10.54 -17.68 -2.92
CA VAL A 52 -11.81 -18.46 -2.86
C VAL A 52 -12.87 -18.00 -3.83
N PHE A 53 -12.96 -16.69 -4.11
CA PHE A 53 -13.96 -16.18 -5.06
C PHE A 53 -13.34 -15.77 -6.41
N GLY A 54 -12.00 -15.72 -6.50
CA GLY A 54 -11.31 -15.35 -7.75
C GLY A 54 -11.63 -13.94 -8.24
N GLY A 55 -12.09 -13.04 -7.36
CA GLY A 55 -12.64 -11.75 -7.78
C GLY A 55 -12.67 -10.66 -6.70
N ILE A 56 -13.00 -9.45 -7.15
CA ILE A 56 -13.22 -8.27 -6.30
C ILE A 56 -14.67 -8.27 -5.83
N ILE A 57 -14.87 -8.27 -4.51
CA ILE A 57 -16.16 -8.19 -3.85
C ILE A 57 -16.45 -6.75 -3.47
N LEU A 58 -17.61 -6.26 -3.92
CA LEU A 58 -18.08 -4.90 -3.64
C LEU A 58 -19.16 -4.87 -2.55
N ASP A 59 -19.76 -6.02 -2.22
CA ASP A 59 -20.78 -6.14 -1.16
C ASP A 59 -20.11 -6.38 0.21
N PRO A 60 -20.21 -5.44 1.17
CA PRO A 60 -19.64 -5.60 2.50
C PRO A 60 -20.12 -6.86 3.23
N ALA A 61 -21.34 -7.33 2.99
CA ALA A 61 -21.87 -8.54 3.62
C ALA A 61 -21.12 -9.81 3.22
N MET A 62 -20.39 -9.77 2.10
CA MET A 62 -19.59 -10.86 1.57
C MET A 62 -18.10 -10.75 1.98
N MET A 63 -17.71 -9.69 2.69
CA MET A 63 -16.34 -9.45 3.17
C MET A 63 -16.06 -10.22 4.47
N VAL A 64 -16.12 -11.54 4.40
CA VAL A 64 -15.97 -12.43 5.56
C VAL A 64 -14.63 -13.16 5.50
N ILE A 65 -13.99 -13.26 6.67
CA ILE A 65 -12.80 -14.10 6.87
C ILE A 65 -13.26 -15.40 7.55
N PRO A 66 -12.89 -16.58 7.05
CA PRO A 66 -13.21 -17.84 7.71
C PRO A 66 -12.63 -17.91 9.12
N ILE A 67 -13.39 -18.41 10.09
CA ILE A 67 -12.95 -18.52 11.49
C ILE A 67 -11.79 -19.50 11.67
N ASP A 68 -11.66 -20.46 10.76
CA ASP A 68 -10.60 -21.47 10.67
C ASP A 68 -9.37 -20.98 9.90
N ASP A 69 -9.34 -19.72 9.47
CA ASP A 69 -8.14 -19.08 8.95
C ASP A 69 -7.13 -18.81 10.08
N HIS A 70 -5.91 -19.32 9.94
CA HIS A 70 -4.87 -19.25 10.98
C HIS A 70 -4.48 -17.81 11.36
N MET A 71 -4.72 -16.82 10.50
CA MET A 71 -4.55 -15.41 10.86
C MET A 71 -5.50 -15.00 12.00
N VAL A 72 -6.72 -15.53 12.02
CA VAL A 72 -7.77 -15.16 12.99
C VAL A 72 -7.51 -15.76 14.36
N HIS A 73 -7.22 -17.06 14.44
CA HIS A 73 -7.11 -17.77 15.71
C HIS A 73 -5.68 -18.04 16.16
N ARG A 74 -4.66 -17.75 15.34
CA ARG A 74 -3.23 -17.87 15.70
C ARG A 74 -2.41 -16.61 15.46
N GLY A 75 -2.93 -15.62 14.74
CA GLY A 75 -2.13 -14.47 14.31
C GLY A 75 -1.08 -14.83 13.25
N HIS A 76 -1.22 -15.96 12.54
CA HIS A 76 -0.28 -16.38 11.48
C HIS A 76 -0.60 -15.67 10.16
N GLY A 77 -0.37 -14.37 10.15
CA GLY A 77 -0.58 -13.52 8.97
C GLY A 77 0.27 -12.26 9.01
N VAL A 78 0.47 -11.68 7.82
CA VAL A 78 1.17 -10.40 7.61
C VAL A 78 0.29 -9.44 6.86
N PHE A 79 0.58 -8.14 6.96
CA PHE A 79 -0.16 -7.12 6.25
C PHE A 79 0.72 -5.94 5.86
N ASP A 80 0.25 -5.16 4.89
CA ASP A 80 0.81 -3.86 4.57
C ASP A 80 -0.30 -2.88 4.15
N THR A 81 0.04 -1.60 4.07
CA THR A 81 -0.88 -0.52 3.73
C THR A 81 -0.17 0.48 2.84
N ALA A 82 -0.67 0.70 1.63
CA ALA A 82 -0.25 1.79 0.74
C ALA A 82 -1.27 2.93 0.77
N ILE A 83 -0.82 4.16 0.48
CA ILE A 83 -1.68 5.34 0.41
C ILE A 83 -2.21 5.50 -1.01
N ILE A 84 -3.50 5.83 -1.12
CA ILE A 84 -4.14 6.29 -2.36
C ILE A 84 -4.27 7.81 -2.27
N LEU A 85 -3.61 8.54 -3.16
CA LEU A 85 -3.68 10.00 -3.23
C LEU A 85 -3.91 10.43 -4.68
N ASP A 86 -4.95 11.22 -4.92
CA ASP A 86 -5.46 11.58 -6.26
C ASP A 86 -5.66 10.37 -7.20
N GLY A 87 -6.00 9.21 -6.62
CA GLY A 87 -6.17 7.95 -7.33
C GLY A 87 -4.87 7.20 -7.66
N TYR A 88 -3.71 7.67 -7.18
CA TYR A 88 -2.42 7.00 -7.35
C TYR A 88 -1.99 6.29 -6.08
N LEU A 89 -1.36 5.12 -6.22
CA LEU A 89 -0.77 4.38 -5.10
C LEU A 89 0.67 4.84 -4.86
N TYR A 90 0.91 5.51 -3.74
CA TYR A 90 2.22 6.02 -3.38
C TYR A 90 3.14 4.89 -2.87
N GLU A 91 4.36 4.81 -3.40
CA GLU A 91 5.40 3.85 -2.98
C GLU A 91 4.96 2.37 -2.98
N LEU A 92 4.02 1.99 -3.85
CA LEU A 92 3.44 0.63 -3.87
C LEU A 92 4.51 -0.47 -3.94
N ASP A 93 5.54 -0.28 -4.75
CA ASP A 93 6.61 -1.26 -4.91
C ASP A 93 7.43 -1.43 -3.62
N ALA A 94 7.72 -0.34 -2.91
CA ALA A 94 8.42 -0.40 -1.62
C ALA A 94 7.57 -1.11 -0.55
N HIS A 95 6.25 -0.83 -0.52
CA HIS A 95 5.30 -1.51 0.36
C HIS A 95 5.18 -3.00 0.04
N LEU A 96 5.06 -3.36 -1.25
CA LEU A 96 4.96 -4.76 -1.68
C LEU A 96 6.23 -5.55 -1.39
N ALA A 97 7.41 -4.95 -1.60
CA ALA A 97 8.68 -5.55 -1.24
C ALA A 97 8.77 -5.82 0.28
N ARG A 98 8.30 -4.89 1.12
CA ARG A 98 8.26 -5.10 2.59
C ARG A 98 7.24 -6.16 2.99
N PHE A 99 6.09 -6.19 2.34
CA PHE A 99 5.05 -7.21 2.54
C PHE A 99 5.59 -8.62 2.27
N LEU A 100 6.26 -8.82 1.14
CA LEU A 100 6.86 -10.12 0.78
C LEU A 100 8.02 -10.50 1.70
N ARG A 101 8.84 -9.54 2.15
CA ARG A 101 9.85 -9.80 3.20
C ARG A 101 9.21 -10.23 4.52
N SER A 102 8.09 -9.61 4.91
CA SER A 102 7.35 -9.98 6.11
C SER A 102 6.75 -11.38 5.98
N ALA A 103 6.15 -11.70 4.82
CA ALA A 103 5.63 -13.03 4.51
C ALA A 103 6.72 -14.11 4.59
N SER A 104 7.89 -13.83 4.02
CA SER A 104 9.06 -14.72 4.08
C SER A 104 9.51 -14.97 5.53
N LYS A 105 9.61 -13.93 6.38
CA LYS A 105 9.93 -14.10 7.80
C LYS A 105 8.84 -14.89 8.56
N ALA A 106 7.57 -14.72 8.18
CA ALA A 106 6.43 -15.47 8.72
C ALA A 106 6.30 -16.89 8.15
N LYS A 107 7.17 -17.28 7.20
CA LYS A 107 7.12 -18.55 6.47
C LYS A 107 5.78 -18.79 5.76
N ILE A 108 5.18 -17.72 5.24
CA ILE A 108 3.98 -17.79 4.42
C ILE A 108 4.38 -17.64 2.96
N VAL A 109 4.07 -18.65 2.15
CA VAL A 109 4.26 -18.59 0.69
C VAL A 109 3.06 -17.88 0.09
N SER A 110 3.27 -16.87 -0.76
CA SER A 110 2.18 -16.21 -1.46
C SER A 110 1.56 -17.13 -2.52
N PRO A 111 0.22 -17.14 -2.69
CA PRO A 111 -0.43 -17.89 -3.76
C PRO A 111 -0.31 -17.18 -5.12
N PHE A 112 0.19 -15.94 -5.14
CA PHE A 112 0.34 -15.09 -6.31
C PHE A 112 1.80 -14.63 -6.47
N SER A 113 2.23 -14.41 -7.71
CA SER A 113 3.51 -13.76 -7.97
C SER A 113 3.48 -12.29 -7.54
N GLU A 114 4.65 -11.66 -7.38
CA GLU A 114 4.74 -10.23 -7.07
C GLU A 114 4.01 -9.35 -8.11
N LEU A 115 4.13 -9.70 -9.40
CA LEU A 115 3.44 -9.01 -10.49
C LEU A 115 1.91 -9.16 -10.39
N ASP A 116 1.44 -10.36 -10.05
CA ASP A 116 0.01 -10.62 -9.87
C ASP A 116 -0.54 -9.88 -8.67
N LEU A 117 0.17 -9.89 -7.52
CA LEU A 117 -0.21 -9.11 -6.34
C LEU A 117 -0.34 -7.62 -6.67
N LYS A 118 0.68 -7.06 -7.35
CA LYS A 118 0.65 -5.66 -7.79
C LYS A 118 -0.56 -5.39 -8.70
N SER A 119 -0.83 -6.28 -9.65
CA SER A 119 -1.97 -6.18 -10.57
C SER A 119 -3.31 -6.23 -9.83
N ILE A 120 -3.49 -7.16 -8.90
CA ILE A 120 -4.70 -7.29 -8.07
C ILE A 120 -4.94 -6.03 -7.25
N LEU A 121 -3.89 -5.51 -6.60
CA LEU A 121 -3.95 -4.30 -5.79
C LEU A 121 -4.33 -3.06 -6.61
N ILE A 122 -3.74 -2.89 -7.80
CA ILE A 122 -4.09 -1.79 -8.73
C ILE A 122 -5.54 -1.93 -9.21
N GLN A 123 -5.95 -3.14 -9.64
CA GLN A 123 -7.32 -3.38 -10.11
C GLN A 123 -8.36 -3.13 -9.01
N LEU A 124 -8.05 -3.51 -7.77
CA LEU A 124 -8.90 -3.22 -6.62
C LEU A 124 -9.04 -1.71 -6.40
N THR A 125 -7.95 -0.95 -6.49
CA THR A 125 -8.00 0.52 -6.41
C THR A 125 -8.79 1.15 -7.56
N ILE A 126 -8.69 0.62 -8.78
CA ILE A 126 -9.48 1.11 -9.93
C ILE A 126 -10.97 0.81 -9.72
N ALA A 127 -11.31 -0.43 -9.38
CA ALA A 127 -12.68 -0.85 -9.06
C ALA A 127 -13.24 -0.06 -7.88
N SER A 128 -12.36 0.42 -6.99
CA SER A 128 -12.77 1.22 -5.85
C SER A 128 -13.23 2.63 -6.20
N GLN A 129 -12.74 3.20 -7.30
CA GLN A 129 -12.94 4.61 -7.64
C GLN A 129 -12.50 5.58 -6.53
N CYS A 130 -11.81 5.08 -5.51
CA CYS A 130 -11.30 5.88 -4.40
C CYS A 130 -10.17 6.77 -4.92
N LYS A 131 -10.28 8.06 -4.61
CA LYS A 131 -9.27 9.06 -4.96
C LYS A 131 -8.33 9.37 -3.81
N THR A 132 -8.83 9.31 -2.58
CA THR A 132 -8.05 9.57 -1.39
C THR A 132 -8.43 8.53 -0.35
N GLY A 133 -7.44 7.77 0.11
CA GLY A 133 -7.67 6.70 1.08
C GLY A 133 -6.47 5.81 1.28
N THR A 134 -6.72 4.60 1.76
CA THR A 134 -5.69 3.59 1.96
C THR A 134 -6.04 2.28 1.26
N LEU A 135 -5.04 1.60 0.73
CA LEU A 135 -5.12 0.24 0.24
C LEU A 135 -4.40 -0.66 1.24
N ARG A 136 -5.15 -1.46 2.00
CA ARG A 136 -4.62 -2.36 3.02
C ARG A 136 -4.80 -3.81 2.58
N TYR A 137 -3.79 -4.63 2.79
CA TYR A 137 -3.79 -6.01 2.31
C TYR A 137 -3.04 -6.94 3.25
N TRP A 138 -3.47 -8.20 3.28
CA TRP A 138 -3.03 -9.25 4.19
C TRP A 138 -2.69 -10.52 3.41
N LEU A 139 -1.70 -11.24 3.91
CA LEU A 139 -1.42 -12.61 3.52
C LEU A 139 -1.47 -13.47 4.79
N SER A 140 -2.35 -14.46 4.77
CA SER A 140 -2.54 -15.45 5.83
C SER A 140 -1.92 -16.80 5.43
N ALA A 141 -1.52 -17.61 6.41
CA ALA A 141 -1.28 -19.04 6.22
C ALA A 141 -2.51 -19.78 5.67
N GLY A 142 -3.71 -19.22 5.85
CA GLY A 142 -4.97 -19.65 5.25
C GLY A 142 -5.85 -20.49 6.18
N PRO A 143 -7.04 -20.89 5.70
CA PRO A 143 -7.92 -21.84 6.38
C PRO A 143 -7.24 -23.19 6.61
N GLY A 144 -7.42 -23.76 7.79
CA GLY A 144 -6.85 -25.06 8.14
C GLY A 144 -7.45 -25.63 9.41
N ASP A 145 -6.82 -26.69 9.94
CA ASP A 145 -7.19 -27.21 11.26
C ASP A 145 -6.86 -26.21 12.38
N PHE A 146 -7.42 -26.42 13.57
CA PHE A 146 -7.13 -25.54 14.72
C PHE A 146 -5.83 -25.90 15.45
N THR A 147 -4.84 -26.53 14.80
CA THR A 147 -3.53 -26.78 15.44
C THR A 147 -2.63 -25.55 15.37
N LEU A 148 -1.37 -25.68 15.78
CA LEU A 148 -0.34 -24.64 15.57
C LEU A 148 0.38 -24.81 14.23
N SER A 149 0.26 -25.98 13.61
CA SER A 149 1.03 -26.30 12.42
C SER A 149 0.30 -25.78 11.18
N PRO A 150 0.96 -24.99 10.32
CA PRO A 150 0.37 -24.57 9.05
C PRO A 150 0.31 -25.71 8.02
N MET A 151 0.81 -26.91 8.35
CA MET A 151 0.71 -28.08 7.47
C MET A 151 -0.74 -28.51 7.20
N GLY A 152 -1.66 -28.17 8.10
CA GLY A 152 -3.09 -28.39 7.92
C GLY A 152 -3.77 -27.34 7.04
N CYS A 153 -3.06 -26.28 6.62
CA CYS A 153 -3.57 -25.25 5.71
C CYS A 153 -3.29 -25.67 4.26
N PRO A 154 -4.32 -25.92 3.42
CA PRO A 154 -4.09 -26.35 2.04
C PRO A 154 -3.41 -25.28 1.18
N SER A 155 -3.70 -24.00 1.45
CA SER A 155 -3.13 -22.85 0.75
C SER A 155 -3.23 -21.59 1.59
N SER A 156 -2.25 -20.71 1.46
CA SER A 156 -2.31 -19.34 1.95
C SER A 156 -3.48 -18.55 1.35
N ALA A 157 -4.02 -17.60 2.11
CA ALA A 157 -5.10 -16.72 1.65
C ALA A 157 -4.63 -15.26 1.54
N PHE A 158 -5.04 -14.57 0.49
CA PHE A 158 -4.72 -13.16 0.26
C PHE A 158 -5.99 -12.31 0.32
N TYR A 159 -5.93 -11.25 1.13
CA TYR A 159 -7.03 -10.32 1.35
C TYR A 159 -6.57 -8.91 1.05
N ALA A 160 -7.42 -8.09 0.44
CA ALA A 160 -7.15 -6.67 0.27
C ALA A 160 -8.43 -5.86 0.44
N VAL A 161 -8.30 -4.63 0.93
CA VAL A 161 -9.39 -3.69 1.10
C VAL A 161 -8.95 -2.28 0.75
N VAL A 162 -9.81 -1.54 0.05
CA VAL A 162 -9.69 -0.09 -0.07
C VAL A 162 -10.58 0.56 0.96
N ILE A 163 -10.00 1.51 1.70
CA ILE A 163 -10.66 2.30 2.71
C ILE A 163 -10.61 3.75 2.24
N ASP A 164 -11.78 4.32 1.92
CA ASP A 164 -11.90 5.76 1.66
C ASP A 164 -11.58 6.51 2.96
N GLU A 165 -10.58 7.38 2.92
CA GLU A 165 -10.12 8.10 4.11
C GLU A 165 -9.48 9.41 3.68
N HIS A 166 -9.83 10.49 4.36
CA HIS A 166 -9.25 11.79 4.09
C HIS A 166 -8.08 12.02 5.06
N PHE A 167 -6.92 12.34 4.51
CA PHE A 167 -5.74 12.68 5.28
C PHE A 167 -5.19 14.03 4.82
N SER A 168 -4.63 14.78 5.76
CA SER A 168 -4.01 16.08 5.54
C SER A 168 -2.74 16.19 6.37
N GLN A 169 -1.86 17.11 6.00
CA GLN A 169 -0.70 17.42 6.84
C GLN A 169 -1.18 17.93 8.20
N CYS A 170 -0.69 17.32 9.29
CA CYS A 170 -0.88 17.85 10.62
C CYS A 170 0.21 18.86 10.95
N ARG A 171 -0.19 20.06 11.34
CA ARG A 171 0.71 21.15 11.75
C ARG A 171 0.67 21.42 13.25
N GLU A 172 -0.16 20.70 13.98
CA GLU A 172 -0.31 20.81 15.42
C GLU A 172 0.59 19.80 16.13
N GLY A 173 1.15 20.21 17.26
CA GLY A 173 2.02 19.38 18.08
C GLY A 173 1.23 18.48 19.02
N VAL A 174 1.68 17.24 19.17
CA VAL A 174 1.07 16.28 20.10
C VAL A 174 1.96 15.96 21.29
N LYS A 175 1.35 15.37 22.31
CA LYS A 175 2.04 14.83 23.49
C LYS A 175 2.17 13.32 23.37
N VAL A 176 3.28 12.78 23.83
CA VAL A 176 3.54 11.34 23.88
C VAL A 176 4.06 10.91 25.25
N ILE A 177 3.92 9.62 25.54
CA ILE A 177 4.48 8.99 26.73
C ILE A 177 5.50 7.92 26.35
N THR A 178 6.36 7.52 27.28
CA THR A 178 7.07 6.24 27.20
C THR A 178 6.10 5.12 27.55
N SER A 179 5.99 4.09 26.70
CA SER A 179 5.12 2.96 26.99
C SER A 179 5.74 2.00 28.00
N GLU A 180 4.93 1.54 28.95
CA GLU A 180 5.29 0.44 29.88
C GLU A 180 4.95 -0.93 29.30
N ILE A 181 4.16 -0.98 28.21
CA ILE A 181 3.85 -2.21 27.49
C ILE A 181 5.13 -2.73 26.82
N PRO A 182 5.52 -4.00 27.02
CA PRO A 182 6.72 -4.54 26.39
C PRO A 182 6.68 -4.48 24.86
N MET A 183 7.76 -3.99 24.26
CA MET A 183 7.92 -4.04 22.80
C MET A 183 8.03 -5.49 22.30
N LYS A 184 7.69 -5.70 21.03
CA LYS A 184 7.89 -7.00 20.38
C LYS A 184 9.39 -7.30 20.28
N SER A 185 9.75 -8.58 20.37
CA SER A 185 11.12 -9.00 20.05
C SER A 185 11.50 -8.58 18.62
N PRO A 186 12.79 -8.38 18.30
CA PRO A 186 13.22 -7.88 16.98
C PRO A 186 12.67 -8.66 15.78
N LEU A 187 12.51 -9.99 15.91
CA LEU A 187 11.91 -10.83 14.86
C LEU A 187 10.48 -10.38 14.49
N PHE A 188 9.67 -10.08 15.50
CA PHE A 188 8.27 -9.66 15.34
C PHE A 188 8.11 -8.15 15.14
N ALA A 189 9.04 -7.33 15.64
CA ALA A 189 9.05 -5.88 15.43
C ALA A 189 9.42 -5.51 13.98
N THR A 190 10.42 -6.20 13.42
CA THR A 190 10.84 -5.99 12.02
C THR A 190 9.98 -6.72 10.99
N MET A 191 8.86 -7.30 11.41
CA MET A 191 7.88 -7.99 10.57
C MET A 191 6.53 -7.30 10.72
N LYS A 192 5.92 -6.87 9.61
CA LYS A 192 4.57 -6.30 9.65
C LYS A 192 3.52 -7.41 9.72
N SER A 193 3.43 -8.06 10.88
CA SER A 193 2.49 -9.15 11.16
C SER A 193 1.16 -8.65 11.72
N VAL A 194 0.12 -9.50 11.76
CA VAL A 194 -1.16 -9.17 12.41
C VAL A 194 -1.13 -9.23 13.95
N ASN A 195 0.01 -9.61 14.55
CA ASN A 195 0.18 -9.70 16.00
C ASN A 195 0.32 -8.30 16.62
N TYR A 196 -0.75 -7.51 16.61
CA TYR A 196 -0.77 -6.08 16.98
C TYR A 196 -1.28 -5.80 18.40
N LEU A 197 -1.57 -6.82 19.21
CA LEU A 197 -2.04 -6.62 20.59
C LEU A 197 -1.10 -5.73 21.42
N PRO A 198 0.25 -5.88 21.39
CA PRO A 198 1.13 -4.95 22.10
C PRO A 198 0.97 -3.50 21.63
N ASN A 199 0.77 -3.28 20.33
CA ASN A 199 0.55 -1.95 19.75
C ASN A 199 -0.78 -1.34 20.22
N VAL A 200 -1.84 -2.16 20.27
CA VAL A 200 -3.14 -1.74 20.79
C VAL A 200 -3.02 -1.33 22.26
N LEU A 201 -2.39 -2.16 23.09
CA LEU A 201 -2.20 -1.87 24.52
C LEU A 201 -1.36 -0.60 24.73
N ALA A 202 -0.30 -0.40 23.96
CA ALA A 202 0.55 0.78 24.05
C ALA A 202 -0.17 2.07 23.61
N GLN A 203 -1.11 1.97 22.68
CA GLN A 203 -1.97 3.09 22.30
C GLN A 203 -3.01 3.40 23.39
N MET A 204 -3.67 2.37 23.94
CA MET A 204 -4.61 2.52 25.05
C MET A 204 -3.96 3.17 26.27
N GLU A 205 -2.73 2.75 26.60
CA GLU A 205 -1.95 3.36 27.69
C GLU A 205 -1.72 4.86 27.48
N ALA A 206 -1.43 5.28 26.24
CA ALA A 206 -1.28 6.69 25.90
C ALA A 206 -2.58 7.47 26.09
N GLU A 207 -3.69 6.92 25.60
CA GLU A 207 -5.02 7.53 25.72
C GLU A 207 -5.46 7.68 27.18
N GLU A 208 -5.22 6.66 28.01
CA GLU A 208 -5.49 6.69 29.46
C GLU A 208 -4.68 7.79 30.17
N LYS A 209 -3.45 8.03 29.72
CA LYS A 209 -2.58 9.11 30.22
C LYS A 209 -2.80 10.45 29.51
N GLY A 210 -3.80 10.57 28.64
CA GLY A 210 -4.16 11.80 27.93
C GLY A 210 -3.17 12.24 26.84
N ALA A 211 -2.35 11.32 26.35
CA ALA A 211 -1.39 11.52 25.26
C ALA A 211 -1.95 10.99 23.92
N SER A 212 -1.42 11.49 22.81
CA SER A 212 -1.86 11.06 21.47
C SER A 212 -1.24 9.73 21.03
N GLY A 213 -0.17 9.30 21.68
CA GLY A 213 0.51 8.04 21.41
C GLY A 213 1.65 7.80 22.39
N SER A 214 2.37 6.70 22.18
CA SER A 214 3.47 6.28 23.05
C SER A 214 4.74 5.94 22.26
N ILE A 215 5.87 5.93 22.95
CA ILE A 215 7.19 5.57 22.44
C ILE A 215 7.67 4.33 23.17
N TRP A 216 8.07 3.31 22.41
CA TRP A 216 8.83 2.21 22.97
C TRP A 216 10.31 2.54 23.10
N VAL A 217 10.90 1.99 24.16
CA VAL A 217 12.33 1.98 24.42
C VAL A 217 12.74 0.52 24.53
N ASP A 218 13.86 0.17 23.91
CA ASP A 218 14.33 -1.21 23.92
C ASP A 218 15.02 -1.60 25.24
N GLY A 219 15.36 -2.88 25.37
CA GLY A 219 15.99 -3.41 26.58
C GLY A 219 17.40 -2.85 26.88
N GLU A 220 18.00 -2.11 25.95
CA GLU A 220 19.29 -1.44 26.11
C GLU A 220 19.13 0.06 26.43
N GLY A 221 17.89 0.56 26.52
CA GLY A 221 17.59 1.95 26.81
C GLY A 221 17.61 2.88 25.59
N TYR A 222 17.62 2.31 24.37
CA TYR A 222 17.55 3.08 23.14
C TYR A 222 16.10 3.27 22.67
N VAL A 223 15.83 4.42 22.09
CA VAL A 223 14.52 4.73 21.51
C VAL A 223 14.25 3.82 20.32
N ALA A 224 13.04 3.25 20.28
CA ALA A 224 12.59 2.34 19.23
C ALA A 224 11.56 3.04 18.31
N GLU A 225 10.28 2.76 18.46
CA GLU A 225 9.20 3.29 17.61
C GLU A 225 7.91 3.50 18.41
N GLY A 226 6.90 4.13 17.81
CA GLY A 226 5.55 4.17 18.37
C GLY A 226 4.69 2.97 17.95
N PRO A 227 3.44 2.87 18.43
CA PRO A 227 2.55 1.74 18.14
C PRO A 227 2.34 1.42 16.66
N ASN A 228 2.43 2.39 15.77
CA ASN A 228 2.14 2.18 14.35
C ASN A 228 2.99 3.09 13.44
N VAL A 229 4.03 3.70 13.98
CA VAL A 229 4.78 4.81 13.39
C VAL A 229 6.24 4.75 13.82
N ASN A 230 7.15 5.12 12.94
CA ASN A 230 8.54 5.37 13.33
C ASN A 230 8.64 6.73 14.04
N VAL A 231 9.78 6.99 14.68
CA VAL A 231 10.11 8.30 15.25
C VAL A 231 11.35 8.88 14.60
N ALA A 232 11.42 10.21 14.54
CA ALA A 232 12.58 10.94 14.09
C ALA A 232 12.83 12.16 14.98
N PHE A 233 14.09 12.58 15.03
CA PHE A 233 14.59 13.65 15.90
C PHE A 233 15.44 14.62 15.09
N VAL A 234 15.34 15.91 15.41
CA VAL A 234 16.29 16.93 14.97
C VAL A 234 17.16 17.32 16.15
N THR A 235 18.46 17.04 16.07
CA THR A 235 19.39 17.38 17.16
C THR A 235 19.71 18.87 17.19
N ARG A 236 20.36 19.33 18.27
CA ARG A 236 20.88 20.71 18.41
C ARG A 236 21.85 21.11 17.32
N GLU A 237 22.57 20.14 16.77
CA GLU A 237 23.47 20.32 15.64
C GLU A 237 22.74 20.40 14.30
N LYS A 238 21.41 20.31 14.29
CA LYS A 238 20.53 20.25 13.11
C LYS A 238 20.75 19.00 12.26
N GLU A 239 21.00 17.86 12.90
CA GLU A 239 21.00 16.55 12.22
C GLU A 239 19.63 15.89 12.37
N LEU A 240 19.10 15.33 11.28
CA LEU A 240 17.95 14.43 11.33
C LEU A 240 18.42 13.02 11.68
N VAL A 241 17.86 12.45 12.75
CA VAL A 241 18.23 11.12 13.25
C VAL A 241 16.98 10.26 13.42
N LEU A 242 17.04 9.04 12.87
CA LEU A 242 16.05 7.98 13.09
C LEU A 242 16.70 6.79 13.81
N PRO A 243 15.97 6.05 14.66
CA PRO A 243 16.43 4.77 15.22
C PRO A 243 16.78 3.71 14.17
N LEU A 244 17.65 2.76 14.54
CA LEU A 244 18.03 1.64 13.68
C LEU A 244 16.84 0.70 13.37
N PHE A 245 16.76 0.23 12.12
CA PHE A 245 15.67 -0.62 11.62
C PHE A 245 15.84 -2.13 11.90
N ASP A 246 16.76 -2.50 12.78
CA ASP A 246 16.99 -3.89 13.20
C ASP A 246 16.10 -4.33 14.37
N ARG A 247 15.53 -3.36 15.10
CA ARG A 247 14.62 -3.59 16.23
C ARG A 247 13.23 -2.96 16.06
N VAL A 248 13.03 -2.20 14.99
CA VAL A 248 11.77 -1.51 14.65
C VAL A 248 11.37 -1.81 13.22
N LEU A 249 10.14 -1.47 12.84
CA LEU A 249 9.71 -1.68 11.47
C LEU A 249 10.48 -0.75 10.52
N SER A 250 11.01 -1.30 9.42
CA SER A 250 11.53 -0.49 8.31
C SER A 250 10.37 0.21 7.59
N GLY A 251 9.92 1.34 8.13
CA GLY A 251 8.81 2.12 7.60
C GLY A 251 9.08 2.65 6.20
N CYS A 252 8.19 2.42 5.24
CA CYS A 252 8.32 2.98 3.89
C CYS A 252 8.44 4.51 3.93
N THR A 253 7.59 5.19 4.71
CA THR A 253 7.70 6.66 4.89
C THR A 253 9.02 7.06 5.55
N ALA A 254 9.50 6.31 6.55
CA ALA A 254 10.76 6.61 7.22
C ALA A 254 11.98 6.45 6.29
N LEU A 255 12.01 5.39 5.49
CA LEU A 255 13.02 5.19 4.46
C LEU A 255 12.95 6.30 3.41
N ARG A 256 11.75 6.67 2.96
CA ARG A 256 11.57 7.74 2.00
C ARG A 256 11.98 9.11 2.56
N LEU A 257 11.69 9.38 3.84
CA LEU A 257 12.16 10.56 4.55
C LEU A 257 13.69 10.66 4.52
N LEU A 258 14.40 9.57 4.80
CA LEU A 258 15.86 9.52 4.74
C LEU A 258 16.40 9.82 3.33
N GLU A 259 15.68 9.43 2.28
CA GLU A 259 16.05 9.72 0.89
C GLU A 259 15.81 11.19 0.50
N VAL A 260 14.71 11.80 0.95
CA VAL A 260 14.35 13.18 0.55
C VAL A 260 14.97 14.24 1.45
N ALA A 261 15.13 13.99 2.75
CA ALA A 261 15.67 14.95 3.73
C ALA A 261 17.04 15.57 3.36
N PRO A 262 17.98 14.88 2.67
CA PRO A 262 19.22 15.51 2.18
C PRO A 262 19.01 16.74 1.31
N LYS A 263 17.83 16.92 0.68
CA LYS A 263 17.48 18.15 -0.06
C LYS A 263 17.47 19.40 0.85
N LEU A 264 17.32 19.25 2.16
CA LEU A 264 17.41 20.34 3.13
C LEU A 264 18.85 20.62 3.62
N VAL A 265 19.81 19.76 3.28
CA VAL A 265 21.23 19.95 3.65
C VAL A 265 21.89 20.99 2.75
N GLY A 266 21.63 20.95 1.44
CA GLY A 266 22.20 21.91 0.48
C GLY A 266 21.90 23.37 0.83
N PRO A 267 20.64 23.73 1.14
CA PRO A 267 20.27 25.06 1.63
C PRO A 267 20.75 25.40 3.05
N GLY A 268 21.44 24.48 3.74
CA GLY A 268 21.96 24.66 5.09
C GLY A 268 20.91 24.61 6.21
N ARG A 269 19.70 24.09 5.92
CA ARG A 269 18.64 23.92 6.93
C ARG A 269 18.94 22.74 7.85
N LEU A 270 19.39 21.62 7.29
CA LEU A 270 19.98 20.48 8.02
C LEU A 270 21.49 20.43 7.81
N LYS A 271 22.23 19.85 8.77
CA LYS A 271 23.66 19.54 8.60
C LYS A 271 23.91 18.12 8.11
N GLY A 272 22.99 17.20 8.37
CA GLY A 272 23.14 15.80 8.01
C GLY A 272 21.87 15.00 8.29
N VAL A 273 21.85 13.78 7.76
CA VAL A 273 20.79 12.79 7.96
C VAL A 273 21.47 11.47 8.29
N ARG A 274 21.04 10.80 9.35
CA ARG A 274 21.59 9.49 9.73
C ARG A 274 20.57 8.60 10.41
N VAL A 275 20.88 7.31 10.43
CA VAL A 275 20.20 6.32 11.25
C VAL A 275 21.16 5.90 12.36
N GLY A 276 20.69 5.80 13.60
CA GLY A 276 21.52 5.37 14.71
C GLY A 276 20.76 5.29 16.03
N ASN A 277 21.40 4.68 17.02
CA ASN A 277 20.85 4.61 18.36
C ASN A 277 20.79 6.00 18.98
N LEU A 278 19.67 6.31 19.64
CA LEU A 278 19.54 7.42 20.57
C LEU A 278 19.10 6.86 21.91
N THR A 279 19.79 7.26 22.98
CA THR A 279 19.27 7.06 24.33
C THR A 279 18.03 7.93 24.55
N VAL A 280 17.19 7.56 25.52
CA VAL A 280 16.02 8.38 25.89
C VAL A 280 16.43 9.80 26.29
N GLU A 281 17.59 9.96 26.94
CA GLU A 281 18.11 11.27 27.34
C GLU A 281 18.49 12.14 26.13
N GLU A 282 19.24 11.59 25.17
CA GLU A 282 19.58 12.29 23.93
C GLU A 282 18.33 12.66 23.13
N ALA A 283 17.39 11.73 23.03
CA ALA A 283 16.15 11.92 22.28
C ALA A 283 15.25 13.00 22.91
N LYS A 284 15.12 13.03 24.25
CA LYS A 284 14.41 14.10 24.97
C LYS A 284 15.17 15.44 24.96
N GLY A 285 16.48 15.41 24.69
CA GLY A 285 17.32 16.59 24.54
C GLY A 285 17.34 17.19 23.12
N ALA A 286 16.63 16.56 22.16
CA ALA A 286 16.50 17.05 20.79
C ALA A 286 15.76 18.39 20.72
N ASP A 287 16.04 19.17 19.67
CA ASP A 287 15.36 20.44 19.42
C ASP A 287 13.96 20.20 18.84
N GLU A 288 13.78 19.14 18.04
CA GLU A 288 12.48 18.78 17.47
C GLU A 288 12.30 17.25 17.42
N MET A 289 11.06 16.78 17.52
CA MET A 289 10.71 15.36 17.47
C MET A 289 9.41 15.18 16.67
N MET A 290 9.29 14.05 15.97
CA MET A 290 8.11 13.73 15.17
C MET A 290 7.89 12.23 15.06
N TYR A 291 6.63 11.86 14.87
CA TYR A 291 6.29 10.57 14.28
C TYR A 291 6.40 10.63 12.76
N VAL A 292 6.74 9.48 12.17
CA VAL A 292 6.83 9.28 10.73
C VAL A 292 6.00 8.05 10.34
N GLY A 293 4.91 8.27 9.61
CA GLY A 293 3.88 7.26 9.30
C GLY A 293 3.34 7.35 7.88
N SER A 294 2.47 6.43 7.43
CA SER A 294 1.91 6.50 6.06
C SER A 294 0.72 7.45 5.97
N THR A 295 -0.26 7.34 6.89
CA THR A 295 -1.49 8.16 6.87
C THR A 295 -1.28 9.57 7.43
N LEU A 296 -0.37 9.71 8.38
CA LEU A 296 0.14 10.99 8.88
C LEU A 296 1.66 11.00 8.64
N PRO A 297 2.12 11.51 7.47
CA PRO A 297 3.52 11.44 7.06
C PRO A 297 4.49 11.97 8.10
N ILE A 298 4.17 13.14 8.66
CA ILE A 298 4.87 13.74 9.79
C ILE A 298 3.81 14.24 10.77
N LEU A 299 3.93 13.82 12.03
CA LEU A 299 3.14 14.34 13.15
C LEU A 299 4.09 14.91 14.20
N PRO A 300 4.11 16.24 14.41
CA PRO A 300 5.04 16.87 15.35
C PRO A 300 4.78 16.45 16.79
N ILE A 301 5.85 16.20 17.55
CA ILE A 301 5.79 15.87 18.97
C ILE A 301 6.46 17.01 19.74
N ILE A 302 5.69 17.66 20.60
CA ILE A 302 6.14 18.84 21.37
C ILE A 302 6.38 18.53 22.84
N MET A 303 5.94 17.36 23.31
CA MET A 303 6.08 16.95 24.70
C MET A 303 6.19 15.43 24.81
N TRP A 304 7.14 14.96 25.63
CA TRP A 304 7.35 13.55 25.94
C TRP A 304 7.50 13.35 27.46
N ASP A 305 6.61 12.58 28.07
CA ASP A 305 6.55 12.33 29.52
C ASP A 305 6.48 13.63 30.33
N GLU A 306 5.55 14.51 29.97
CA GLU A 306 5.35 15.84 30.57
C GLU A 306 6.57 16.77 30.50
N LYS A 307 7.58 16.44 29.70
CA LYS A 307 8.73 17.31 29.41
C LYS A 307 8.61 17.87 27.99
N PRO A 308 8.81 19.18 27.78
CA PRO A 308 8.81 19.75 26.43
C PRO A 308 9.98 19.17 25.62
N ILE A 309 9.74 18.96 24.32
CA ILE A 309 10.81 18.78 23.34
C ILE A 309 11.19 20.17 22.82
N GLY A 310 12.50 20.48 22.78
CA GLY A 310 12.96 21.83 22.44
C GLY A 310 12.34 22.90 23.34
N ASP A 311 11.62 23.83 22.72
CA ASP A 311 10.90 24.92 23.40
C ASP A 311 9.42 24.60 23.68
N GLY A 312 8.96 23.39 23.36
CA GLY A 312 7.57 22.96 23.50
C GLY A 312 6.65 23.43 22.36
N ASN A 313 7.19 23.99 21.27
CA ASN A 313 6.45 24.38 20.08
C ASN A 313 6.79 23.47 18.89
N VAL A 314 5.95 23.51 17.85
CA VAL A 314 6.23 22.80 16.60
C VAL A 314 7.41 23.47 15.90
N GLY A 315 8.47 22.71 15.67
CA GLY A 315 9.70 23.21 15.08
C GLY A 315 9.65 23.40 13.57
N GLU A 316 10.48 24.33 13.07
CA GLU A 316 10.51 24.72 11.66
C GLU A 316 11.06 23.62 10.75
N LEU A 317 12.00 22.78 11.24
CA LEU A 317 12.58 21.70 10.43
C LEU A 317 11.60 20.53 10.29
N THR A 318 10.80 20.24 11.32
CA THR A 318 9.71 19.27 11.29
C THR A 318 8.69 19.68 10.24
N MET A 319 8.31 20.95 10.18
CA MET A 319 7.42 21.46 9.13
C MET A 319 8.06 21.41 7.74
N ALA A 320 9.35 21.71 7.63
CA ALA A 320 10.06 21.57 6.35
C ALA A 320 10.08 20.13 5.84
N LEU A 321 10.31 19.17 6.72
CA LEU A 321 10.30 17.75 6.40
C LEU A 321 8.89 17.27 6.07
N SER A 322 7.87 17.77 6.77
CA SER A 322 6.46 17.52 6.46
C SER A 322 6.08 18.02 5.08
N ASP A 323 6.44 19.26 4.73
CA ASP A 323 6.18 19.84 3.42
C ASP A 323 6.93 19.08 2.32
N LEU A 324 8.20 18.73 2.56
CA LEU A 324 9.01 17.97 1.61
C LEU A 324 8.43 16.58 1.30
N LEU A 325 8.02 15.83 2.33
CA LEU A 325 7.38 14.53 2.13
C LEU A 325 6.01 14.66 1.47
N TRP A 326 5.23 15.67 1.84
CA TRP A 326 3.92 15.91 1.24
C TRP A 326 4.03 16.26 -0.24
N GLU A 327 4.98 17.13 -0.59
CA GLU A 327 5.32 17.44 -1.98
C GLU A 327 5.76 16.17 -2.72
N ASP A 328 6.59 15.32 -2.13
CA ASP A 328 7.02 14.06 -2.75
C ASP A 328 5.83 13.11 -3.02
N MET A 329 4.90 13.01 -2.07
CA MET A 329 3.66 12.23 -2.19
C MET A 329 2.73 12.75 -3.29
N VAL A 330 2.55 14.07 -3.36
CA VAL A 330 1.65 14.72 -4.33
C VAL A 330 2.25 14.77 -5.73
N SER A 331 3.56 15.02 -5.84
CA SER A 331 4.24 15.18 -7.12
C SER A 331 4.26 13.88 -7.92
N GLY A 332 4.39 12.74 -7.22
CA GLY A 332 4.71 11.46 -7.83
C GLY A 332 6.02 11.50 -8.65
N PRO A 333 6.44 10.40 -9.28
CA PRO A 333 7.35 10.50 -10.43
C PRO A 333 6.65 11.30 -11.54
N GLU A 334 7.42 11.95 -12.45
CA GLU A 334 6.87 12.51 -13.69
C GLU A 334 5.91 11.48 -14.32
N THR A 335 4.62 11.79 -14.23
CA THR A 335 3.47 10.90 -14.38
C THR A 335 3.70 9.64 -15.25
N GLN A 336 3.71 8.46 -14.61
CA GLN A 336 3.28 7.21 -15.28
C GLN A 336 1.85 6.91 -14.85
N SER A 337 0.91 7.18 -15.76
CA SER A 337 -0.50 6.84 -15.56
C SER A 337 -0.70 5.33 -15.72
N LEU A 338 -1.12 4.66 -14.66
CA LEU A 338 -1.56 3.26 -14.67
C LEU A 338 -2.99 3.17 -15.26
N GLY A 339 -3.07 3.03 -16.59
CA GLY A 339 -4.26 2.52 -17.30
C GLY A 339 -4.23 0.99 -17.43
N PRO A 340 -5.35 0.33 -17.75
CA PRO A 340 -5.50 -1.12 -17.57
C PRO A 340 -4.54 -1.87 -18.52
N THR A 341 -3.65 -2.65 -17.90
CA THR A 341 -2.63 -3.51 -18.52
C THR A 341 -1.80 -2.83 -19.60
N ALA A 342 -0.92 -1.93 -19.15
CA ALA A 342 0.06 -1.33 -20.03
C ALA A 342 1.36 -2.15 -20.01
N HIS A 343 1.70 -2.77 -21.13
CA HIS A 343 2.89 -3.62 -21.25
C HIS A 343 4.13 -2.77 -21.50
N THR A 344 5.24 -3.11 -20.84
CA THR A 344 6.57 -2.65 -21.25
C THR A 344 7.26 -3.78 -21.99
N LEU A 345 7.61 -3.56 -23.25
CA LEU A 345 8.14 -4.57 -24.16
C LEU A 345 9.44 -4.09 -24.78
N VAL A 346 10.39 -5.00 -24.98
CA VAL A 346 11.56 -4.81 -25.85
C VAL A 346 11.33 -5.62 -27.11
N VAL A 347 11.22 -4.96 -28.25
CA VAL A 347 10.83 -5.61 -29.51
C VAL A 347 11.75 -5.18 -30.65
N LYS A 348 11.89 -6.03 -31.65
CA LYS A 348 12.50 -5.67 -32.93
C LYS A 348 11.43 -5.25 -33.93
N VAL A 349 11.73 -4.21 -34.70
CA VAL A 349 10.91 -3.78 -35.82
C VAL A 349 11.27 -4.62 -37.05
N VAL A 350 10.36 -5.47 -37.49
CA VAL A 350 10.53 -6.34 -38.66
C VAL A 350 10.24 -5.56 -39.94
N ASN A 351 9.11 -4.85 -39.97
CA ASN A 351 8.69 -4.05 -41.13
C ASN A 351 7.92 -2.80 -40.66
N SER A 352 7.86 -1.76 -41.50
CA SER A 352 7.14 -0.51 -41.28
C SER A 352 6.53 0.00 -42.58
N ASN A 353 5.19 -0.01 -42.66
CA ASN A 353 4.42 0.42 -43.82
C ASN A 353 3.70 1.73 -43.49
N THR A 354 3.98 2.81 -44.22
CA THR A 354 3.27 4.08 -44.01
C THR A 354 1.86 3.99 -44.61
N VAL A 355 0.83 4.16 -43.77
CA VAL A 355 -0.59 4.01 -44.14
C VAL A 355 -1.23 5.36 -44.43
N LEU A 356 -0.78 6.44 -43.79
CA LEU A 356 -1.32 7.78 -44.02
C LEU A 356 -0.24 8.86 -43.86
N GLN A 357 -0.09 9.71 -44.87
CA GLN A 357 0.75 10.90 -44.84
C GLN A 357 0.01 12.07 -45.49
N LYS A 358 -0.60 12.94 -44.68
CA LYS A 358 -1.20 14.20 -45.19
C LYS A 358 -0.17 15.33 -45.09
N GLY A 359 0.21 15.89 -46.23
CA GLY A 359 1.06 17.09 -46.33
C GLY A 359 0.38 18.34 -45.77
N ALA A 360 1.18 19.28 -45.28
CA ALA A 360 0.73 20.50 -44.61
C ALA A 360 -0.23 21.33 -45.48
N ALA A 361 -1.44 21.58 -44.97
CA ALA A 361 -2.30 22.64 -45.47
C ALA A 361 -1.87 23.97 -44.81
N ALA A 362 -1.31 24.88 -45.62
CA ALA A 362 -1.25 26.35 -45.54
C ALA A 362 -1.22 27.12 -44.18
N SER A 363 -0.93 26.49 -43.04
CA SER A 363 -0.89 27.17 -41.74
C SER A 363 0.18 26.56 -40.84
N PRO A 364 1.08 27.38 -40.24
CA PRO A 364 2.21 26.90 -39.43
C PRO A 364 1.81 26.25 -38.09
N HIS A 365 0.51 26.10 -37.81
CA HIS A 365 -0.01 25.51 -36.57
C HIS A 365 -0.72 24.16 -36.73
N LEU A 366 -0.87 23.62 -37.95
CA LEU A 366 -1.37 22.25 -38.16
C LEU A 366 -0.20 21.30 -38.47
N ARG A 367 0.27 20.56 -37.47
CA ARG A 367 1.18 19.42 -37.68
C ARG A 367 0.46 18.36 -38.53
N GLY A 368 1.04 18.00 -39.68
CA GLY A 368 0.51 16.93 -40.53
C GLY A 368 0.46 15.59 -39.80
N THR A 369 -0.62 14.83 -39.98
CA THR A 369 -0.77 13.49 -39.39
C THR A 369 0.01 12.47 -40.22
N ARG A 370 0.93 11.74 -39.57
CA ARG A 370 1.60 10.56 -40.13
C ARG A 370 1.19 9.32 -39.36
N ILE A 371 0.85 8.24 -40.05
CA ILE A 371 0.52 6.93 -39.46
C ILE A 371 1.23 5.84 -40.23
N ALA A 372 1.89 4.92 -39.51
CA ALA A 372 2.50 3.72 -40.06
C ALA A 372 2.07 2.47 -39.28
N GLU A 373 1.87 1.36 -39.98
CA GLU A 373 1.67 0.03 -39.40
C GLU A 373 3.00 -0.72 -39.44
N CYS A 374 3.49 -1.11 -38.26
CA CYS A 374 4.80 -1.70 -38.09
C CYS A 374 4.65 -3.12 -37.56
N LEU A 375 5.23 -4.13 -38.22
CA LEU A 375 5.32 -5.46 -37.64
C LEU A 375 6.47 -5.48 -36.64
N ILE A 376 6.16 -5.79 -35.39
CA ILE A 376 7.13 -5.83 -34.29
C ILE A 376 7.03 -7.17 -33.55
N GLY A 377 8.08 -7.58 -32.85
CA GLY A 377 8.01 -8.76 -32.00
C GLY A 377 9.31 -9.11 -31.28
N ASP A 378 9.26 -10.24 -30.59
CA ASP A 378 10.35 -10.86 -29.85
C ASP A 378 10.44 -12.37 -30.20
N GLU A 379 11.19 -13.15 -29.42
CA GLU A 379 11.30 -14.61 -29.62
C GLU A 379 9.98 -15.39 -29.41
N THR A 380 8.94 -14.76 -28.86
CA THR A 380 7.67 -15.41 -28.52
C THR A 380 6.62 -15.24 -29.61
N ALA A 381 6.51 -14.05 -30.18
CA ALA A 381 5.48 -13.70 -31.15
C ALA A 381 5.78 -12.40 -31.90
N ALA A 382 5.00 -12.15 -32.96
CA ALA A 382 4.93 -10.87 -33.63
C ALA A 382 3.52 -10.26 -33.54
N ILE A 383 3.42 -8.93 -33.58
CA ILE A 383 2.16 -8.17 -33.55
C ILE A 383 2.29 -6.88 -34.35
N LEU A 384 1.21 -6.39 -34.95
CA LEU A 384 1.16 -5.09 -35.62
C LEU A 384 1.08 -3.96 -34.59
N PHE A 385 2.01 -3.01 -34.70
CA PHE A 385 2.04 -1.76 -33.96
C PHE A 385 1.58 -0.58 -34.81
N THR A 386 0.70 0.27 -34.27
CA THR A 386 0.27 1.50 -34.95
C THR A 386 1.11 2.70 -34.48
N ALA A 387 2.08 3.11 -35.30
CA ALA A 387 2.93 4.27 -35.04
C ALA A 387 2.30 5.56 -35.58
N ARG A 388 2.36 6.65 -34.81
CA ARG A 388 1.82 7.96 -35.17
C ARG A 388 2.85 9.08 -35.04
N ASN A 389 2.83 10.02 -35.98
CA ASN A 389 3.65 11.23 -35.98
C ASN A 389 5.14 10.94 -35.77
N GLU A 390 5.73 11.43 -34.67
CA GLU A 390 7.15 11.25 -34.33
C GLU A 390 7.52 9.78 -34.07
N GLN A 391 6.55 8.94 -33.69
CA GLN A 391 6.76 7.50 -33.50
C GLN A 391 7.19 6.81 -34.82
N VAL A 392 6.70 7.30 -35.96
CA VAL A 392 7.02 6.73 -37.28
C VAL A 392 8.52 6.80 -37.56
N ASP A 393 9.20 7.84 -37.07
CA ASP A 393 10.64 8.02 -37.29
C ASP A 393 11.48 7.02 -36.47
N MET A 394 10.92 6.49 -35.37
CA MET A 394 11.57 5.51 -34.48
C MET A 394 11.32 4.06 -34.91
N MET A 395 10.19 3.78 -35.56
CA MET A 395 9.78 2.44 -35.99
C MET A 395 10.36 2.08 -37.38
N LYS A 396 11.69 2.06 -37.50
CA LYS A 396 12.39 1.66 -38.74
C LYS A 396 12.78 0.18 -38.70
N PRO A 397 12.64 -0.58 -39.81
CA PRO A 397 13.06 -1.97 -39.88
C PRO A 397 14.51 -2.17 -39.39
N GLY A 398 14.71 -3.19 -38.55
CA GLY A 398 16.01 -3.50 -37.92
C GLY A 398 16.25 -2.82 -36.57
N ASN A 399 15.51 -1.76 -36.22
CA ASN A 399 15.62 -1.16 -34.89
C ASN A 399 15.13 -2.11 -33.80
N THR A 400 15.80 -2.08 -32.66
CA THR A 400 15.25 -2.58 -31.39
C THR A 400 14.68 -1.40 -30.62
N VAL A 401 13.45 -1.51 -30.16
CA VAL A 401 12.74 -0.45 -29.45
C VAL A 401 12.20 -0.95 -28.12
N ILE A 402 12.27 -0.08 -27.11
CA ILE A 402 11.57 -0.24 -25.85
C ILE A 402 10.24 0.52 -25.99
N ILE A 403 9.14 -0.21 -25.87
CA ILE A 403 7.79 0.36 -25.87
C ILE A 403 7.27 0.30 -24.44
N ARG A 404 7.08 1.46 -23.81
CA ARG A 404 6.55 1.57 -22.44
C ARG A 404 5.08 1.98 -22.49
N ASN A 405 4.30 1.41 -21.59
CA ASN A 405 2.87 1.69 -21.45
C ASN A 405 2.07 1.35 -22.73
N ALA A 406 2.43 0.25 -23.39
CA ALA A 406 1.76 -0.21 -24.59
C ALA A 406 0.42 -0.86 -24.25
N LYS A 407 -0.61 -0.62 -25.04
CA LYS A 407 -1.93 -1.24 -24.91
C LYS A 407 -2.27 -2.08 -26.13
N ILE A 408 -3.18 -3.03 -25.95
CA ILE A 408 -3.77 -3.80 -27.04
C ILE A 408 -5.04 -3.08 -27.51
N ASP A 409 -5.09 -2.75 -28.80
CA ASP A 409 -6.26 -2.24 -29.49
C ASP A 409 -6.81 -3.35 -30.41
N MET A 410 -8.10 -3.65 -30.28
CA MET A 410 -8.79 -4.54 -31.22
C MET A 410 -9.19 -3.79 -32.47
N PHE A 411 -8.79 -4.29 -33.65
CA PHE A 411 -9.16 -3.73 -34.94
C PHE A 411 -9.64 -4.82 -35.88
N LYS A 412 -10.92 -4.76 -36.27
CA LYS A 412 -11.57 -5.75 -37.14
C LYS A 412 -11.34 -7.20 -36.68
N GLY A 413 -11.53 -7.47 -35.39
CA GLY A 413 -11.35 -8.80 -34.81
C GLY A 413 -9.91 -9.23 -34.54
N THR A 414 -8.91 -8.44 -34.94
CA THR A 414 -7.48 -8.76 -34.72
C THR A 414 -6.83 -7.85 -33.69
N MET A 415 -5.83 -8.37 -32.97
CA MET A 415 -5.08 -7.57 -32.00
C MET A 415 -4.05 -6.68 -32.68
N ARG A 416 -3.90 -5.45 -32.17
CA ARG A 416 -2.83 -4.53 -32.51
C ARG A 416 -2.25 -3.94 -31.25
N LEU A 417 -0.97 -3.60 -31.28
CA LEU A 417 -0.32 -2.85 -30.22
C LEU A 417 -0.35 -1.35 -30.56
N ALA A 418 -0.58 -0.52 -29.56
CA ALA A 418 -0.52 0.93 -29.70
C ALA A 418 0.03 1.59 -28.43
N VAL A 419 0.53 2.80 -28.59
CA VAL A 419 0.92 3.68 -27.50
C VAL A 419 0.03 4.91 -27.55
N ASP A 420 -0.61 5.24 -26.44
CA ASP A 420 -1.40 6.46 -26.29
C ASP A 420 -0.51 7.67 -25.93
N LYS A 421 -1.14 8.79 -25.54
CA LYS A 421 -0.41 10.01 -25.16
C LYS A 421 0.47 9.86 -23.90
N TRP A 422 0.36 8.75 -23.18
CA TRP A 422 1.08 8.48 -21.93
C TRP A 422 2.18 7.43 -22.08
N GLY A 423 2.21 6.68 -23.18
CA GLY A 423 3.30 5.74 -23.45
C GLY A 423 4.45 6.35 -24.23
N ARG A 424 5.59 5.65 -24.19
CA ARG A 424 6.85 6.13 -24.74
C ARG A 424 7.51 5.05 -25.58
N ILE A 425 8.15 5.46 -26.68
CA ILE A 425 8.95 4.58 -27.53
C ILE A 425 10.37 5.12 -27.52
N GLU A 426 11.35 4.25 -27.32
CA GLU A 426 12.77 4.58 -27.37
C GLU A 426 13.52 3.54 -28.20
N VAL A 427 14.38 3.99 -29.10
CA VAL A 427 15.33 3.09 -29.77
C VAL A 427 16.43 2.74 -28.78
N THR A 428 16.78 1.46 -28.69
CA THR A 428 17.80 0.94 -27.77
C THR A 428 18.85 0.13 -28.54
N GLU A 429 19.83 -0.42 -27.82
CA GLU A 429 20.84 -1.32 -28.37
C GLU A 429 20.19 -2.53 -29.07
N PRO A 430 20.78 -3.03 -30.17
CA PRO A 430 20.23 -4.16 -30.91
C PRO A 430 20.08 -5.40 -30.04
N ALA A 431 18.86 -5.92 -29.90
CA ALA A 431 18.63 -7.17 -29.20
C ALA A 431 19.21 -8.36 -29.98
N THR A 432 19.56 -9.44 -29.27
CA THR A 432 20.15 -10.65 -29.87
C THR A 432 19.11 -11.67 -30.32
N PHE A 433 17.86 -11.58 -29.84
CA PHE A 433 16.79 -12.50 -30.22
C PHE A 433 16.33 -12.33 -31.67
N VAL A 434 15.75 -13.39 -32.25
CA VAL A 434 15.12 -13.37 -33.57
C VAL A 434 13.61 -13.35 -33.38
N VAL A 435 12.92 -12.50 -34.14
CA VAL A 435 11.46 -12.38 -34.02
C VAL A 435 10.78 -13.64 -34.52
N LYS A 436 9.83 -14.17 -33.74
CA LYS A 436 9.02 -15.32 -34.11
C LYS A 436 7.84 -14.91 -35.00
N GLU A 437 8.13 -14.64 -36.27
CA GLU A 437 7.17 -14.12 -37.25
C GLU A 437 6.05 -15.09 -37.63
N ASP A 438 6.27 -16.40 -37.47
CA ASP A 438 5.27 -17.45 -37.72
C ASP A 438 4.14 -17.44 -36.68
N ASN A 439 4.38 -16.88 -35.49
CA ASN A 439 3.36 -16.63 -34.47
C ASN A 439 2.91 -15.16 -34.47
N ASN A 440 2.18 -14.76 -35.51
CA ASN A 440 1.70 -13.39 -35.65
C ASN A 440 0.30 -13.22 -35.03
N LEU A 441 0.24 -12.57 -33.87
CA LEU A 441 -0.98 -12.32 -33.10
C LEU A 441 -1.99 -11.43 -33.83
N SER A 442 -1.55 -10.63 -34.81
CA SER A 442 -2.44 -9.79 -35.61
C SER A 442 -3.08 -10.51 -36.80
N LEU A 443 -2.72 -11.78 -37.04
CA LEU A 443 -3.38 -12.63 -38.05
C LEU A 443 -4.44 -13.56 -37.43
N VAL A 444 -4.55 -13.58 -36.10
CA VAL A 444 -5.55 -14.36 -35.37
C VAL A 444 -6.77 -13.49 -35.15
N GLU A 445 -7.95 -14.01 -35.48
CA GLU A 445 -9.23 -13.39 -35.17
C GLU A 445 -9.67 -13.82 -33.76
N TYR A 446 -10.00 -12.85 -32.92
CA TYR A 446 -10.44 -13.04 -31.55
C TYR A 446 -11.89 -12.63 -31.41
N GLU A 447 -12.69 -13.50 -30.83
CA GLU A 447 -14.07 -13.22 -30.46
C GLU A 447 -14.12 -12.68 -29.02
N LEU A 448 -14.88 -11.61 -28.80
CA LEU A 448 -15.12 -11.09 -27.47
C LEU A 448 -16.06 -12.04 -26.72
N VAL A 449 -15.50 -12.86 -25.83
CA VAL A 449 -16.30 -13.68 -24.94
C VAL A 449 -16.66 -12.85 -23.71
N THR A 450 -17.87 -12.29 -23.70
CA THR A 450 -18.51 -11.79 -22.48
C THR A 450 -18.83 -13.00 -21.60
N VAL A 451 -17.98 -13.27 -20.61
CA VAL A 451 -18.28 -14.27 -19.58
C VAL A 451 -19.43 -13.71 -18.75
N ALA A 452 -20.62 -14.29 -18.89
CA ALA A 452 -21.77 -13.94 -18.06
C ALA A 452 -21.40 -14.24 -16.59
N GLN A 453 -21.51 -13.21 -15.77
CA GLN A 453 -21.04 -13.15 -14.38
C GLN A 453 -21.75 -14.13 -13.44
#